data_AF-R8MD63-F1
#
_entry.id   AF-R8MD63-F1
#
_cell.length_a   1.000
_cell.length_b   1.000
_cell.length_c   1.000
_cell.angle_alpha   90.00
_cell.angle_beta   90.00
_cell.angle_gamma   90.00
#
_symmetry.space_group_name_H-M   'P 1'
#
loop_
_entity.id
_entity.type
_entity.pdbx_description
1 polymer ?
#
loop_
_entity_poly.entity_id
_entity_poly.type
_entity_poly.pdbx_seq_one_letter_code
_entity_poly.pdbx_strand_id
1 'polypeptide(L)'
;MQNQEFLTYKTEKNLLIQQMWNIVLFNTAKDGEVIDDAGCDWFTIDNCTYIGSTEWLVSENIEVARLVNAINMLNGSNDLINKYNEIPIETAICKYCNEEMEATSLEYDNGNMCIPCYMKTDEYKKETSNNR
;
A
#
# COMPACT_ATOMS: atom_id res chain seq x y z
N MET A 1 -22.14 31.35 -24.54
CA MET A 1 -21.00 30.72 -23.87
C MET A 1 -21.48 29.38 -23.33
N GLN A 2 -20.98 28.28 -23.87
CA GLN A 2 -21.34 26.94 -23.40
C GLN A 2 -20.47 26.62 -22.18
N ASN A 3 -21.11 26.28 -21.06
CA ASN A 3 -20.46 25.70 -19.90
C ASN A 3 -19.93 24.33 -20.30
N GLN A 4 -18.61 24.19 -20.37
CA GLN A 4 -17.96 22.92 -20.59
C GLN A 4 -17.69 22.30 -19.21
N GLU A 5 -18.64 21.52 -18.71
CA GLU A 5 -18.39 20.63 -17.57
C GLU A 5 -17.29 19.64 -18.00
N PHE A 6 -16.09 19.83 -17.45
CA PHE A 6 -15.01 18.86 -17.58
C PHE A 6 -15.39 17.61 -16.77
N LEU A 7 -15.97 16.62 -17.45
CA LEU A 7 -16.08 15.26 -16.93
C LEU A 7 -14.66 14.74 -16.65
N THR A 8 -14.24 14.81 -15.39
CA THR A 8 -12.97 14.23 -14.94
C THR A 8 -13.15 12.72 -14.92
N TYR A 9 -12.76 12.05 -16.01
CA TYR A 9 -12.73 10.59 -16.04
C TYR A 9 -11.68 10.09 -15.04
N LYS A 10 -12.14 9.48 -13.94
CA LYS A 10 -11.25 8.74 -13.03
C LYS A 10 -10.82 7.46 -13.72
N THR A 11 -9.52 7.30 -13.93
CA THR A 11 -8.94 6.03 -14.38
C THR A 11 -8.95 5.01 -13.24
N GLU A 12 -8.81 3.73 -13.55
CA GLU A 12 -8.65 2.66 -12.54
C GLU A 12 -7.48 2.97 -11.60
N LYS A 13 -6.38 3.49 -12.14
CA LYS A 13 -5.24 4.01 -11.38
C LYS A 13 -5.69 5.08 -10.36
N ASN A 14 -6.49 6.06 -10.77
CA ASN A 14 -6.93 7.13 -9.87
C ASN A 14 -7.85 6.61 -8.76
N LEU A 15 -8.72 5.64 -9.08
CA LEU A 15 -9.58 4.99 -8.08
C LEU A 15 -8.77 4.18 -7.06
N LEU A 16 -7.78 3.42 -7.53
CA LEU A 16 -6.88 2.65 -6.68
C LEU A 16 -6.10 3.59 -5.74
N ILE A 17 -5.47 4.64 -6.28
CA ILE A 17 -4.73 5.63 -5.48
C ILE A 17 -5.65 6.28 -4.43
N GLN A 18 -6.89 6.61 -4.79
CA GLN A 18 -7.85 7.16 -3.83
C GLN A 18 -8.17 6.17 -2.70
N GLN A 19 -8.34 4.90 -3.01
CA GLN A 19 -8.57 3.86 -2.01
C GLN A 19 -7.36 3.67 -1.08
N MET A 20 -6.15 3.67 -1.65
CA MET A 20 -4.91 3.59 -0.88
C MET A 20 -4.75 4.78 0.07
N TRP A 21 -5.01 6.01 -0.39
CA TRP A 21 -5.00 7.19 0.47
C TRP A 21 -6.01 7.11 1.61
N ASN A 22 -7.23 6.64 1.34
CA ASN A 22 -8.23 6.46 2.40
C ASN A 22 -7.73 5.52 3.51
N ILE A 23 -7.01 4.45 3.15
CA ILE A 23 -6.41 3.52 4.11
C ILE A 23 -5.29 4.19 4.90
N VAL A 24 -4.38 4.93 4.23
CA VAL A 24 -3.32 5.71 4.90
C VAL A 24 -3.94 6.66 5.92
N LEU A 25 -4.84 7.54 5.47
CA LEU A 25 -5.45 8.58 6.31
C LEU A 25 -6.20 8.00 7.50
N PHE A 26 -6.89 6.86 7.33
CA PHE A 26 -7.55 6.16 8.42
C PHE A 26 -6.56 5.63 9.46
N ASN A 27 -5.43 5.05 9.04
CA ASN A 27 -4.42 4.48 9.92
C ASN A 27 -3.50 5.54 10.57
N THR A 28 -3.49 6.76 10.03
CA THR A 28 -2.68 7.87 10.55
C THR A 28 -3.51 8.91 11.29
N ALA A 29 -4.84 8.75 11.36
CA ALA A 29 -5.71 9.64 12.11
C ALA A 29 -5.34 9.60 13.61
N LYS A 30 -5.09 10.77 14.19
CA LYS A 30 -4.90 10.91 15.65
C LYS A 30 -6.20 11.39 16.26
N ASP A 31 -6.68 10.70 17.29
CA ASP A 31 -7.91 11.02 18.01
C ASP A 31 -9.16 11.15 17.11
N GLY A 32 -9.15 10.47 15.97
CA GLY A 32 -10.24 10.50 14.98
C GLY A 32 -10.18 11.69 14.00
N GLU A 33 -9.17 12.55 14.11
CA GLU A 33 -8.94 13.63 13.16
C GLU A 33 -8.03 13.18 12.02
N VAL A 34 -8.53 13.36 10.79
CA VAL A 34 -7.76 13.14 9.56
C VAL A 34 -6.68 14.22 9.50
N ILE A 35 -5.46 13.82 9.14
CA ILE A 35 -4.37 14.76 8.93
C ILE A 35 -4.72 15.62 7.70
N ASP A 36 -4.94 16.91 7.92
CA ASP A 36 -5.06 17.88 6.83
C ASP A 36 -3.67 18.16 6.27
N ASP A 37 -3.41 17.64 5.08
CA ASP A 37 -2.10 17.69 4.44
C ASP A 37 -1.98 18.84 3.43
N ALA A 38 -3.05 19.59 3.14
CA ALA A 38 -3.12 20.75 2.25
C ALA A 38 -2.00 20.90 1.19
N GLY A 39 -1.71 19.84 0.44
CA GLY A 39 -0.71 19.83 -0.64
C GLY A 39 0.75 19.58 -0.24
N CYS A 40 1.02 19.06 0.96
CA CYS A 40 2.35 18.62 1.37
C CYS A 40 2.70 17.24 0.81
N ASP A 41 3.99 17.04 0.51
CA ASP A 41 4.48 15.75 0.03
C ASP A 41 4.53 14.72 1.16
N TRP A 42 3.90 13.56 0.94
CA TRP A 42 4.06 12.39 1.79
C TRP A 42 5.24 11.57 1.29
N PHE A 43 6.17 11.22 2.18
CA PHE A 43 7.37 10.49 1.82
C PHE A 43 7.78 9.53 2.93
N THR A 44 8.69 8.62 2.62
CA THR A 44 9.19 7.66 3.58
C THR A 44 10.71 7.71 3.74
N ILE A 45 11.15 7.40 4.97
CA ILE A 45 12.55 7.20 5.36
C ILE A 45 12.57 6.05 6.35
N ASP A 46 13.41 5.05 6.14
CA ASP A 46 13.61 3.91 7.06
C ASP A 46 12.28 3.27 7.52
N ASN A 47 11.39 2.99 6.57
CA ASN A 47 10.03 2.44 6.80
C ASN A 47 9.11 3.31 7.68
N CYS A 48 9.47 4.57 7.92
CA CYS A 48 8.61 5.56 8.59
C CYS A 48 8.00 6.52 7.57
N THR A 49 6.82 7.04 7.87
CA THR A 49 6.02 7.93 7.02
C THR A 49 6.04 9.35 7.56
N TYR A 50 6.32 10.31 6.68
CA TYR A 50 6.43 11.74 7.00
C TYR A 50 5.62 12.59 6.02
N ILE A 51 5.28 13.82 6.42
CA ILE A 51 4.62 14.82 5.56
C ILE A 51 5.42 16.11 5.56
N GLY A 52 5.79 16.61 4.37
CA GLY A 52 6.45 17.90 4.16
C GLY A 52 7.89 17.96 4.66
N SER A 53 8.19 17.48 5.87
CA SER A 53 9.53 17.42 6.45
C SER A 53 9.72 16.23 7.39
N THR A 54 10.97 15.88 7.70
CA THR A 54 11.31 14.78 8.63
C THR A 54 10.94 15.07 10.08
N GLU A 55 10.61 16.32 10.42
CA GLU A 55 10.12 16.70 11.75
C GLU A 55 8.64 16.32 11.94
N TRP A 56 7.93 16.04 10.85
CA TRP A 56 6.51 15.68 10.84
C TRP A 56 6.34 14.19 10.60
N LEU A 57 6.75 13.40 11.60
CA LEU A 57 6.52 11.96 11.63
C LEU A 57 5.02 11.68 11.82
N VAL A 58 4.47 10.91 10.89
CA VAL A 58 3.06 10.55 10.85
C VAL A 58 2.85 9.13 11.34
N SER A 59 3.71 8.20 10.95
CA SER A 59 3.57 6.79 11.32
C SER A 59 4.90 6.05 11.25
N GLU A 60 5.11 5.16 12.21
CA GLU A 60 6.21 4.16 12.21
C GLU A 60 5.73 2.79 11.72
N ASN A 61 4.48 2.69 11.26
CA ASN A 61 3.93 1.44 10.74
C ASN A 61 4.45 1.18 9.32
N ILE A 62 5.18 0.08 9.16
CA ILE A 62 5.77 -0.35 7.88
C ILE A 62 4.71 -0.53 6.78
N GLU A 63 3.49 -0.97 7.10
CA GLU A 63 2.42 -1.14 6.11
C GLU A 63 1.92 0.20 5.59
N VAL A 64 1.89 1.24 6.45
CA VAL A 64 1.58 2.61 6.03
C VAL A 64 2.67 3.14 5.10
N ALA A 65 3.95 2.92 5.46
CA ALA A 65 5.07 3.34 4.63
C ALA A 65 5.08 2.63 3.26
N ARG A 66 4.83 1.33 3.21
CA ARG A 66 4.68 0.55 1.96
C ARG A 66 3.57 1.12 1.09
N LEU A 67 2.45 1.48 1.68
CA LEU A 67 1.31 2.02 0.94
C LEU A 67 1.60 3.41 0.36
N VAL A 68 2.24 4.29 1.13
CA VAL A 68 2.71 5.61 0.66
C VAL A 68 3.74 5.44 -0.47
N ASN A 69 4.67 4.51 -0.35
CA ASN A 69 5.64 4.20 -1.40
C ASN A 69 4.96 3.73 -2.69
N ALA A 70 3.98 2.84 -2.59
CA ALA A 70 3.22 2.36 -3.73
C ALA A 70 2.43 3.49 -4.41
N ILE A 71 1.82 4.40 -3.63
CA ILE A 71 1.16 5.60 -4.17
C ILE A 71 2.15 6.49 -4.93
N ASN A 72 3.30 6.78 -4.31
CA ASN A 72 4.34 7.62 -4.91
C ASN A 72 4.87 6.99 -6.21
N MET A 73 5.09 5.67 -6.24
CA MET A 73 5.49 4.95 -7.44
C MET A 73 4.43 5.04 -8.55
N LEU A 74 3.15 4.84 -8.21
CA LEU A 74 2.06 4.99 -9.18
C LEU A 74 1.99 6.42 -9.71
N ASN A 75 2.24 7.44 -8.90
CA ASN A 75 2.27 8.84 -9.32
C ASN A 75 3.55 9.23 -10.09
N GLY A 76 4.59 8.39 -10.08
CA GLY A 76 5.88 8.68 -10.69
C GLY A 76 6.81 9.53 -9.81
N SER A 77 6.46 9.72 -8.53
CA SER A 77 7.21 10.49 -7.53
C SER A 77 8.24 9.61 -6.81
N ASN A 78 9.11 8.94 -7.58
CA ASN A 78 10.07 7.97 -7.04
C ASN A 78 11.08 8.60 -6.07
N ASP A 79 11.30 9.91 -6.18
CA ASP A 79 12.14 10.67 -5.26
C ASP A 79 11.55 10.76 -3.85
N LEU A 80 10.26 10.50 -3.65
CA LEU A 80 9.60 10.45 -2.34
C LEU A 80 9.61 9.05 -1.68
N ILE A 81 10.22 8.06 -2.34
CA ILE A 81 10.27 6.67 -1.87
C ILE A 81 11.57 6.45 -1.09
N ASN A 82 11.44 6.01 0.16
CA ASN A 82 12.47 5.46 1.04
C ASN A 82 13.87 6.08 0.87
N LYS A 83 14.00 7.37 1.21
CA LYS A 83 15.21 8.18 0.92
C LYS A 83 16.50 7.73 1.63
N TYR A 84 16.46 6.75 2.54
CA TYR A 84 17.65 6.16 3.16
C TYR A 84 17.65 4.65 2.95
N ASN A 85 18.82 4.16 2.51
CA ASN A 85 19.22 2.76 2.29
C ASN A 85 18.06 1.77 2.30
N GLU A 86 17.67 1.30 1.11
CA GLU A 86 16.80 0.13 0.92
C GLU A 86 17.11 -0.93 1.99
N ILE A 87 16.29 -1.00 3.03
CA ILE A 87 16.34 -2.13 3.95
C ILE A 87 16.00 -3.31 3.05
N PRO A 88 16.90 -4.31 2.92
CA PRO A 88 16.65 -5.43 2.04
C PRO A 88 15.30 -6.02 2.41
N ILE A 89 14.37 -6.01 1.46
CA ILE A 89 13.12 -6.74 1.62
C ILE A 89 13.54 -8.19 1.72
N GLU A 90 13.32 -8.81 2.89
CA GLU A 90 13.57 -10.24 3.02
C GLU A 90 12.66 -10.95 2.01
N THR A 91 13.27 -11.63 1.04
CA THR A 91 12.55 -12.40 0.03
C THR A 91 12.57 -13.89 0.39
N ALA A 92 11.52 -14.59 -0.03
CA ALA A 92 11.40 -16.02 0.09
C ALA A 92 10.74 -16.60 -1.17
N ILE A 93 10.95 -17.90 -1.40
CA ILE A 93 10.40 -18.61 -2.55
C ILE A 93 9.13 -19.34 -2.11
N CYS A 94 8.02 -19.08 -2.78
CA CYS A 94 6.80 -19.86 -2.60
C CYS A 94 7.03 -21.29 -3.11
N LYS A 95 6.80 -22.31 -2.25
CA LYS A 95 7.03 -23.72 -2.62
C LYS A 95 6.06 -24.26 -3.66
N TYR A 96 4.99 -23.52 -3.96
CA TYR A 96 3.90 -23.96 -4.85
C TYR A 96 4.00 -23.40 -6.26
N CYS A 97 4.57 -22.20 -6.43
CA CYS A 97 4.78 -21.60 -7.75
C CYS A 97 6.26 -21.36 -8.08
N ASN A 98 7.16 -21.56 -7.12
CA ASN A 98 8.60 -21.35 -7.30
C ASN A 98 8.96 -19.93 -7.74
N GLU A 99 8.15 -18.95 -7.32
CA GLU A 99 8.38 -17.52 -7.55
C GLU A 99 8.97 -16.90 -6.28
N GLU A 100 9.88 -15.94 -6.47
CA GLU A 100 10.43 -15.10 -5.41
C GLU A 100 9.45 -13.98 -5.07
N MET A 101 9.26 -13.72 -3.79
CA MET A 101 8.38 -12.67 -3.27
C MET A 101 8.82 -12.22 -1.89
N GLU A 102 8.24 -11.14 -1.37
CA GLU A 102 8.49 -10.73 0.01
C GLU A 102 8.11 -11.86 0.98
N ALA A 103 8.97 -12.14 1.96
CA ALA A 103 8.77 -13.23 2.91
C ALA A 103 7.44 -13.09 3.66
N THR A 104 7.00 -11.86 3.93
CA THR A 104 5.70 -11.56 4.54
C THR A 104 4.51 -11.95 3.67
N SER A 105 4.69 -12.14 2.36
CA SER A 105 3.63 -12.61 1.45
C SER A 105 3.36 -14.13 1.56
N LEU A 106 4.20 -14.86 2.31
CA LEU A 106 4.01 -16.28 2.62
C LEU A 106 3.29 -16.40 3.96
N GLU A 107 1.97 -16.27 3.94
CA GLU A 107 1.14 -16.32 5.15
C GLU A 107 0.56 -17.71 5.42
N TYR A 108 0.52 -18.57 4.40
CA TYR A 108 -0.15 -19.86 4.45
C TYR A 108 0.83 -21.03 4.42
N ASP A 109 0.35 -22.20 4.86
CA ASP A 109 1.14 -23.42 4.99
C ASP A 109 2.47 -23.18 5.73
N ASN A 110 2.41 -22.54 6.90
CA ASN A 110 3.57 -22.20 7.73
C ASN A 110 4.67 -21.42 6.96
N GLY A 111 4.27 -20.44 6.17
CA GLY A 111 5.22 -19.61 5.43
C GLY A 111 5.76 -20.26 4.16
N ASN A 112 5.04 -21.22 3.57
CA ASN A 112 5.45 -21.87 2.32
C ASN A 112 4.58 -21.49 1.12
N MET A 113 3.41 -20.92 1.35
CA MET A 113 2.42 -20.64 0.32
C MET A 113 2.04 -19.18 0.29
N CYS A 114 2.10 -18.62 -0.92
CA CYS A 114 1.69 -17.25 -1.20
C CYS A 114 0.18 -17.11 -1.35
N ILE A 115 -0.34 -15.89 -1.15
CA ILE A 115 -1.76 -15.56 -1.32
C ILE A 115 -2.30 -16.03 -2.69
N PRO A 116 -1.64 -15.76 -3.85
CA PRO A 116 -2.13 -16.24 -5.15
C PRO A 116 -2.26 -17.77 -5.28
N CYS A 117 -1.38 -18.53 -4.61
CA CYS A 117 -1.48 -20.00 -4.58
C CYS A 117 -2.60 -20.45 -3.64
N TYR A 118 -2.75 -19.81 -2.47
CA TYR A 118 -3.85 -20.09 -1.54
C TYR A 118 -5.22 -19.90 -2.20
N MET A 119 -5.40 -18.83 -2.97
CA MET A 119 -6.66 -18.54 -3.67
C MET A 119 -7.08 -19.61 -4.69
N LYS A 120 -6.18 -20.51 -5.09
CA LYS A 120 -6.45 -21.64 -5.99
C LYS A 120 -6.89 -22.90 -5.26
N THR A 121 -6.67 -22.97 -3.96
CA THR A 121 -7.00 -24.14 -3.11
C THR A 121 -8.52 -24.31 -2.97
N ASP A 122 -8.93 -25.52 -2.62
CA ASP A 122 -10.35 -25.80 -2.33
C ASP A 122 -10.76 -25.28 -0.95
N GLU A 123 -9.81 -25.01 -0.06
CA GLU A 123 -10.04 -24.38 1.24
C GLU A 123 -10.60 -22.96 1.07
N TYR A 124 -9.91 -22.12 0.30
CA TYR A 124 -10.38 -20.77 -0.03
C TYR A 124 -11.76 -20.77 -0.70
N LYS A 125 -12.01 -21.72 -1.61
CA LYS A 125 -13.32 -21.85 -2.29
C LYS A 125 -14.45 -22.22 -1.32
N LYS A 126 -14.16 -23.01 -0.28
CA LYS A 126 -15.14 -23.39 0.76
C LYS A 126 -15.46 -22.21 1.67
N GLU A 127 -14.46 -21.47 2.12
CA GLU A 127 -14.64 -20.26 2.95
C GLU A 127 -15.50 -19.22 2.24
N THR A 128 -15.22 -18.96 0.96
CA THR A 128 -15.99 -18.00 0.16
C THR A 128 -17.42 -18.47 -0.14
N SER A 129 -17.67 -19.78 -0.17
CA SER A 129 -19.02 -20.34 -0.34
C SER A 129 -19.87 -20.32 0.93
N ASN A 130 -19.26 -20.36 2.11
CA ASN A 130 -19.96 -20.32 3.40
C ASN A 130 -20.26 -18.89 3.89
N ASN A 131 -19.64 -17.88 3.27
CA ASN A 131 -19.85 -16.46 3.56
C ASN A 131 -20.86 -15.78 2.61
N ARG A 132 -21.71 -16.56 1.92
CA ARG A 132 -22.80 -16.08 1.06
C ARG A 132 -24.16 -16.41 1.62
#